data_AF-A0A7W3SRV8-F1
#
_entry.id   AF-A0A7W3SRV8-F1
#
_cell.length_a   1.000
_cell.length_b   1.000
_cell.length_c   1.000
_cell.angle_alpha   90.00
_cell.angle_beta   90.00
_cell.angle_gamma   90.00
#
_symmetry.space_group_name_H-M   'P 1'
#
loop_
_entity.id
_entity.type
_entity.pdbx_description
1 polymer ?
#
loop_
_entity_poly.entity_id
_entity_poly.type
_entity_poly.pdbx_seq_one_letter_code
_entity_poly.pdbx_strand_id
1 'polypeptide(L)'
;MIMLVIVGMGVITMLLRFLPLVLANKAGDGAQMHPFLERLPLAVLSAITIPGVFQVDESNPLVGIAASVVAVLLVLVKKIPLFLVVVLSVAAAVLVKML
;
A
#
# COMPACT_ATOMS: atom_id res chain seq x y z
N MET A 1 21.62 2.13 23.65
CA MET A 1 20.44 2.95 23.30
C MET A 1 19.82 2.53 21.96
N ILE A 2 20.55 2.54 20.84
CA ILE A 2 20.03 2.13 19.52
C ILE A 2 19.38 0.73 19.52
N MET A 3 20.01 -0.28 20.13
CA MET A 3 19.44 -1.64 20.16
C MET A 3 18.08 -1.71 20.87
N LEU A 4 17.87 -0.90 21.90
CA LEU A 4 16.63 -0.89 22.67
C LEU A 4 15.48 -0.27 21.85
N VAL A 5 15.79 0.74 21.03
CA VAL A 5 14.84 1.35 20.09
C VAL A 5 14.49 0.38 18.96
N ILE A 6 15.46 -0.31 18.37
CA ILE A 6 15.22 -1.29 17.30
C ILE A 6 14.34 -2.43 17.81
N VAL A 7 14.66 -2.98 18.98
CA VAL A 7 13.86 -4.05 19.59
C VAL A 7 12.47 -3.55 19.94
N GLY A 8 12.35 -2.37 20.56
CA GLY A 8 11.05 -1.77 20.88
C GLY A 8 10.17 -1.54 19.65
N MET A 9 10.74 -0.99 18.57
CA MET A 9 10.02 -0.74 17.33
C MET A 9 9.61 -2.05 16.63
N GLY A 10 10.49 -3.06 16.66
CA GLY A 10 10.18 -4.41 16.15
C GLY A 10 9.04 -5.07 16.92
N VAL A 11 9.06 -5.01 18.25
CA VAL A 11 8.00 -5.57 19.11
C VAL A 11 6.67 -4.88 18.84
N ILE A 12 6.63 -3.54 18.81
CA ILE A 12 5.39 -2.79 18.55
C ILE A 12 4.83 -3.10 17.16
N THR A 13 5.68 -3.14 16.13
CA THR A 13 5.26 -3.43 14.75
C THR A 13 4.71 -4.85 14.63
N MET A 14 5.37 -5.83 15.25
CA MET A 14 4.90 -7.20 15.32
C MET A 14 3.59 -7.27 16.09
N LEU A 15 3.46 -6.61 17.24
CA LEU A 15 2.22 -6.60 18.00
C LEU A 15 1.07 -6.06 17.14
N LEU A 16 1.26 -4.94 16.45
CA LEU A 16 0.23 -4.32 15.59
C LEU A 16 -0.18 -5.22 14.40
N ARG A 17 0.77 -5.96 13.79
CA ARG A 17 0.52 -6.87 12.66
C ARG A 17 -0.02 -8.24 13.08
N PHE A 18 0.36 -8.75 14.25
CA PHE A 18 -0.12 -10.02 14.78
C PHE A 18 -1.44 -9.87 15.52
N LEU A 19 -1.79 -8.69 16.02
CA LEU A 19 -3.08 -8.41 16.63
C LEU A 19 -4.27 -8.79 15.73
N PRO A 20 -4.34 -8.42 14.44
CA PRO A 20 -5.41 -8.87 13.57
C PRO A 20 -5.41 -10.39 13.34
N LEU A 21 -4.24 -11.04 13.30
CA LEU A 21 -4.13 -12.52 13.14
C LEU A 21 -4.60 -13.26 14.40
N VAL A 22 -4.26 -12.77 15.59
CA VAL A 22 -4.65 -13.37 16.87
C VAL A 22 -6.14 -13.14 17.16
N LEU A 23 -6.68 -11.97 16.82
CA LEU A 23 -8.11 -11.68 16.89
C LEU A 23 -8.91 -12.56 15.92
N ALA A 24 -8.40 -12.78 14.70
CA ALA A 24 -9.03 -13.67 13.72
C ALA A 24 -9.06 -15.14 14.19
N ASN A 25 -7.98 -15.62 14.83
CA ASN A 25 -7.91 -16.99 15.35
C ASN A 25 -8.76 -17.23 16.62
N LYS A 26 -9.01 -16.20 17.43
CA LYS A 26 -9.77 -16.31 18.69
C LYS A 26 -11.28 -16.12 18.51
N ALA A 27 -11.71 -15.52 17.40
CA ALA A 27 -13.11 -15.40 17.02
C ALA A 27 -13.62 -16.75 16.47
N GLY A 28 -13.88 -17.71 17.36
CA GLY A 28 -14.52 -18.98 16.98
C GLY A 28 -15.85 -18.73 16.28
N ASP A 29 -16.04 -19.35 15.09
CA ASP A 29 -17.25 -19.55 14.28
C ASP A 29 -18.27 -18.39 14.11
N GLY A 30 -17.97 -17.19 14.60
CA GLY A 30 -18.70 -15.97 14.31
C GLY A 30 -18.33 -15.46 12.94
N ALA A 31 -18.96 -16.00 11.90
CA ALA A 31 -18.70 -15.72 10.47
C ALA A 31 -18.67 -14.23 10.06
N GLN A 32 -19.02 -13.29 10.94
CA GLN A 32 -19.02 -11.85 10.69
C GLN A 32 -17.66 -11.16 10.93
N MET A 33 -16.83 -11.63 11.87
CA MET A 33 -15.57 -10.95 12.21
C MET A 33 -14.40 -11.34 11.28
N HIS A 34 -14.38 -12.59 10.83
CA HIS A 34 -13.33 -13.12 9.95
C HIS A 34 -13.18 -12.33 8.63
N PRO A 35 -14.25 -12.09 7.84
CA PRO A 35 -14.13 -11.35 6.58
C PRO A 35 -13.81 -9.86 6.77
N PHE A 36 -14.10 -9.28 7.94
CA PHE A 36 -13.76 -7.88 8.23
C PHE A 36 -12.26 -7.72 8.47
N LEU A 37 -11.67 -8.58 9.32
CA LEU A 37 -10.23 -8.56 9.62
C LEU A 37 -9.38 -8.91 8.41
N GLU A 38 -9.83 -9.80 7.53
CA GLU A 38 -9.11 -10.19 6.31
C GLU A 38 -9.07 -9.07 5.25
N ARG A 39 -10.11 -8.22 5.19
CA ARG A 39 -10.16 -7.06 4.29
C ARG A 39 -9.46 -5.83 4.85
N LEU A 40 -9.20 -5.80 6.16
CA LEU A 40 -8.61 -4.66 6.85
C LEU A 40 -7.21 -4.30 6.30
N PRO A 41 -6.26 -5.24 6.08
CA PRO A 41 -4.98 -4.92 5.45
C PRO A 41 -5.12 -4.32 4.05
N LEU A 42 -6.04 -4.83 3.23
CA LEU A 42 -6.27 -4.31 1.88
C LEU A 42 -6.88 -2.90 1.91
N ALA A 43 -7.82 -2.65 2.82
CA ALA A 43 -8.41 -1.33 3.03
C ALA A 43 -7.38 -0.31 3.56
N VAL A 44 -6.50 -0.72 4.47
CA VAL A 44 -5.41 0.14 4.97
C VAL A 44 -4.40 0.42 3.87
N LEU A 45 -4.00 -0.59 3.08
CA LEU A 45 -3.04 -0.41 2.00
C LEU A 45 -3.57 0.56 0.94
N SER A 46 -4.85 0.45 0.55
CA SER A 46 -5.47 1.39 -0.38
C SER A 46 -5.62 2.79 0.23
N ALA A 47 -6.05 2.90 1.48
CA ALA A 47 -6.19 4.17 2.18
C ALA A 47 -4.87 4.93 2.34
N ILE A 48 -3.73 4.25 2.46
CA ILE A 48 -2.40 4.88 2.51
C ILE A 48 -1.89 5.20 1.10
N THR A 49 -2.21 4.38 0.10
CA THR A 49 -1.73 4.58 -1.27
C THR A 49 -2.36 5.81 -1.92
N ILE A 50 -3.68 6.01 -1.77
CA ILE A 50 -4.38 7.16 -2.38
C ILE A 50 -3.73 8.51 -2.02
N PRO A 51 -3.53 8.88 -0.74
CA PRO A 51 -2.85 10.13 -0.40
C PRO A 51 -1.36 10.09 -0.76
N GLY A 52 -0.72 8.91 -0.78
CA GLY A 52 0.68 8.77 -1.19
C GLY A 52 0.92 9.19 -2.64
N VAL A 53 -0.05 8.96 -3.52
CA VAL A 53 0.03 9.37 -4.93
C VAL A 53 0.05 10.89 -5.10
N PHE A 54 -0.73 11.63 -4.30
CA PHE A 54 -0.78 13.10 -4.39
C PHE A 54 0.43 13.78 -3.75
N GLN A 55 1.13 13.10 -2.84
CA GLN A 55 2.29 13.63 -2.10
C GLN A 55 3.63 13.37 -2.82
N VAL A 56 3.62 12.88 -4.06
CA VAL A 56 4.85 12.56 -4.80
C VAL A 56 5.67 13.82 -5.13
N ASP A 57 5.01 14.94 -5.42
CA ASP A 57 5.67 16.21 -5.73
C ASP A 57 4.79 17.38 -5.27
N GLU A 58 5.30 18.21 -4.34
CA GLU A 58 4.56 19.38 -3.81
C GLU A 58 4.34 20.47 -4.86
N SER A 59 5.20 20.53 -5.89
CA SER A 59 5.11 21.58 -6.92
C SER A 59 4.12 21.21 -8.03
N ASN A 60 3.99 19.91 -8.35
CA ASN A 60 3.19 19.42 -9.47
C ASN A 60 2.42 18.13 -9.10
N PRO A 61 1.24 18.24 -8.46
CA PRO A 61 0.42 17.07 -8.12
C PRO A 61 -0.06 16.27 -9.35
N LEU A 62 0.00 16.88 -10.55
CA LEU A 62 -0.29 16.19 -11.82
C LEU A 62 0.64 15.00 -12.09
N VAL A 63 1.88 15.02 -11.59
CA VAL A 63 2.84 13.93 -11.76
C VAL A 63 2.32 12.64 -11.11
N GLY A 64 1.81 12.75 -9.89
CA GLY A 64 1.23 11.62 -9.16
C GLY A 64 -0.04 11.09 -9.82
N ILE A 65 -0.93 11.99 -10.26
CA ILE A 65 -2.16 11.63 -10.96
C ILE A 65 -1.84 10.90 -12.28
N ALA A 66 -0.89 11.41 -13.07
CA ALA A 66 -0.49 10.75 -14.31
C ALA A 66 0.09 9.35 -14.06
N ALA A 67 1.00 9.22 -13.08
CA ALA A 67 1.62 7.94 -12.72
C ALA A 67 0.58 6.88 -12.28
N SER A 68 -0.39 7.30 -11.46
CA SER A 68 -1.44 6.41 -10.95
C SER A 68 -2.45 6.01 -12.03
N VAL A 69 -2.87 6.93 -12.90
CA VAL A 69 -3.75 6.60 -14.05
C VAL A 69 -3.07 5.60 -14.98
N VAL A 70 -1.79 5.82 -15.29
CA VAL A 70 -0.98 4.89 -16.09
C VAL A 70 -0.87 3.53 -15.41
N ALA A 71 -0.60 3.48 -14.10
CA ALA A 71 -0.54 2.23 -13.35
C ALA A 71 -1.85 1.44 -13.40
N VAL A 72 -3.00 2.11 -13.21
CA VAL A 72 -4.33 1.48 -13.27
C VAL A 72 -4.60 0.93 -14.66
N LEU A 73 -4.37 1.74 -15.71
CA LEU A 73 -4.58 1.33 -17.10
C LEU A 73 -3.75 0.09 -17.46
N LEU A 74 -2.48 0.06 -17.06
CA LEU A 74 -1.60 -1.09 -17.33
C LEU A 74 -2.00 -2.33 -16.54
N VAL A 75 -2.46 -2.20 -15.30
CA VAL A 75 -2.89 -3.35 -14.47
C VAL A 75 -4.16 -4.00 -15.03
N LEU A 76 -5.04 -3.23 -15.67
CA LEU A 76 -6.25 -3.76 -16.31
C LEU A 76 -5.94 -4.64 -17.54
N VAL A 77 -4.74 -4.49 -18.14
CA VAL A 77 -4.33 -5.30 -19.29
C VAL A 77 -3.88 -6.69 -18.80
N LYS A 78 -4.63 -7.74 -19.20
CA LYS A 78 -4.61 -9.11 -18.65
C LYS A 78 -3.31 -9.92 -18.83
N LYS A 79 -2.15 -9.30 -19.10
CA LYS A 79 -0.86 -9.98 -19.35
C LYS A 79 0.39 -9.24 -18.86
N ILE A 80 0.26 -8.08 -18.21
CA ILE A 80 1.44 -7.30 -17.83
C ILE A 80 1.92 -7.73 -16.42
N PRO A 81 3.20 -8.13 -16.27
CA PRO A 81 3.74 -8.44 -14.94
C PRO A 81 3.80 -7.18 -14.09
N LEU A 82 3.46 -7.29 -12.80
CA LEU A 82 3.41 -6.17 -11.85
C LEU A 82 4.69 -5.33 -11.86
N PHE A 83 5.85 -5.96 -11.98
CA PHE A 83 7.13 -5.26 -12.06
C PHE A 83 7.21 -4.29 -13.23
N LEU A 84 6.73 -4.68 -14.42
CA LEU A 84 6.72 -3.83 -15.60
C LEU A 84 5.74 -2.66 -15.43
N VAL A 85 4.61 -2.88 -14.76
CA VAL A 85 3.65 -1.81 -14.43
C VAL A 85 4.31 -0.74 -13.57
N VAL A 86 5.07 -1.14 -12.54
CA VAL A 86 5.78 -0.19 -11.66
C VAL A 86 6.81 0.60 -12.46
N VAL A 87 7.63 -0.06 -13.27
CA VAL A 87 8.66 0.60 -14.08
C VAL A 87 8.04 1.61 -15.05
N LEU A 88 6.97 1.23 -15.77
CA LEU A 88 6.31 2.10 -16.74
C LEU A 88 5.56 3.27 -16.07
N SER A 89 4.96 3.05 -14.90
CA SER A 89 4.32 4.11 -14.10
C SER A 89 5.35 5.14 -13.63
N VAL A 90 6.51 4.70 -13.13
CA VAL A 90 7.60 5.60 -12.72
C VAL A 90 8.18 6.35 -13.93
N ALA A 91 8.37 5.67 -15.06
CA ALA A 91 8.84 6.31 -16.28
C ALA A 91 7.88 7.41 -16.76
N ALA A 92 6.56 7.17 -16.71
CA ALA A 92 5.56 8.18 -17.02
C ALA A 92 5.61 9.36 -16.04
N ALA A 93 5.80 9.10 -14.73
CA ALA A 93 5.95 10.15 -13.73
C ALA A 93 7.15 11.08 -14.04
N VAL A 94 8.30 10.49 -14.37
CA VAL A 94 9.52 11.25 -14.70
C VAL A 94 9.32 12.07 -15.99
N LEU A 95 8.66 11.49 -16.99
CA LEU A 95 8.41 12.17 -18.27
C LEU A 95 7.48 13.38 -18.09
N VAL A 96 6.45 13.26 -17.26
CA VAL A 96 5.56 14.38 -16.90
C VAL A 96 6.26 15.42 -16.03
N LYS A 97 7.19 15.02 -15.16
CA LYS A 97 7.98 15.96 -14.35
C LYS A 97 9.00 16.76 -15.16
N MET A 98 9.50 16.19 -16.26
CA MET A 98 10.45 16.83 -17.17
C MET A 98 9.80 17.81 -18.16
N LEU A 99 8.48 17.76 -18.29
CA LEU A 99 7.68 18.62 -19.17
C LEU A 99 7.22 19.89 -18.42
#